data_AF-A0A661SR15-F1
#
_entry.id   AF-A0A661SR15-F1
#
_cell.length_a   1.000
_cell.length_b   1.000
_cell.length_c   1.000
_cell.angle_alpha   90.00
_cell.angle_beta   90.00
_cell.angle_gamma   90.00
#
_symmetry.space_group_name_H-M   'P 1'
#
loop_
_entity.id
_entity.type
_entity.pdbx_description
1 polymer ?
#
loop_
_entity_poly.entity_id
_entity_poly.type
_entity_poly.pdbx_seq_one_letter_code
_entity_poly.pdbx_strand_id
1 'polypeptide(L)'
;MLSFDVVEAENRLSELLDKCISGKEIIIVRDERVVAKLVAFTEQKRKHRSGSSIKMIYKDYLKAARKHKITCEVIAEKLNEEKRQKSPDSDKLKSLMLNLYYLSGYVIECMVKYGIYNSISYGDKDDVRDLNKRGLTYDTHIRHHPFERYTEHLLHNMPNKNIRIPLIKDARGIPKETVNVYKEWNAEIRYSYNNFKYKEIHYMEFYKYAKEIFEIIKNNTTKG
;
A
#
# COMPACT_ATOMS: atom_id res chain seq x y z
N MET A 1 10.63 19.58 -41.24
CA MET A 1 11.53 18.46 -40.93
C MET A 1 12.87 18.77 -41.60
N LEU A 2 13.96 18.80 -40.84
CA LEU A 2 15.30 19.07 -41.35
C LEU A 2 16.18 17.85 -41.11
N SER A 3 16.99 17.45 -42.10
CA SER A 3 17.88 16.29 -42.01
C SER A 3 19.33 16.76 -42.06
N PHE A 4 20.16 16.24 -41.16
CA PHE A 4 21.58 16.57 -41.06
C PHE A 4 22.40 15.28 -40.92
N ASP A 5 23.58 15.25 -41.54
CA ASP A 5 24.56 14.20 -41.25
C ASP A 5 25.06 14.33 -39.80
N VAL A 6 25.47 13.21 -39.16
CA VAL A 6 25.99 13.20 -37.79
C VAL A 6 27.12 14.21 -37.58
N VAL A 7 28.06 14.30 -38.53
CA VAL A 7 29.22 15.21 -38.42
C VAL A 7 28.77 16.67 -38.51
N GLU A 8 27.78 16.97 -39.37
CA GLU A 8 27.21 18.31 -39.46
C GLU A 8 26.40 18.66 -38.19
N ALA A 9 25.66 17.68 -37.65
CA ALA A 9 24.84 17.86 -36.46
C ALA A 9 25.68 18.11 -35.20
N GLU A 10 26.83 17.46 -35.08
CA GLU A 10 27.77 17.66 -33.97
C GLU A 10 28.31 19.10 -33.96
N ASN A 11 28.71 19.63 -35.12
CA ASN A 11 29.24 20.99 -35.25
C ASN A 11 28.19 22.10 -35.07
N ARG A 12 26.90 21.76 -35.15
CA ARG A 12 25.79 22.74 -35.13
C ARG A 12 24.78 22.47 -34.01
N LEU A 13 25.13 21.65 -33.02
CA LEU A 13 24.19 21.16 -32.01
C LEU A 13 23.38 22.27 -31.34
N SER A 14 24.03 23.38 -30.96
CA SER A 14 23.35 24.52 -30.31
C SER A 14 22.26 25.12 -31.20
N GLU A 15 22.55 25.35 -32.48
CA GLU A 15 21.59 25.89 -33.45
C GLU A 15 20.42 24.91 -33.69
N LEU A 16 20.73 23.61 -33.74
CA LEU A 16 19.74 22.55 -33.90
C LEU A 16 18.81 22.47 -32.68
N LEU A 17 19.32 22.68 -31.47
CA LEU A 17 18.51 22.74 -30.25
C LEU A 17 17.57 23.96 -30.26
N ASP A 18 18.02 25.14 -30.67
CA ASP A 18 17.17 26.32 -30.77
C ASP A 18 16.03 26.12 -31.79
N LYS A 19 16.36 25.54 -32.95
CA LYS A 19 15.36 25.14 -33.95
C LYS A 19 14.38 24.10 -33.39
N CYS A 20 14.89 23.11 -32.64
CA CYS A 20 14.09 22.10 -31.99
C CYS A 20 13.10 22.72 -31.00
N ILE A 21 13.57 23.59 -30.10
CA ILE A 21 12.76 24.31 -29.11
C ILE A 21 11.70 25.19 -29.78
N SER A 22 12.00 25.79 -30.93
CA SER A 22 11.03 26.55 -31.74
C SER A 22 9.97 25.68 -32.44
N GLY A 23 9.97 24.36 -32.19
CA GLY A 23 8.97 23.42 -32.69
C GLY A 23 9.34 22.70 -34.00
N LYS A 24 10.59 22.83 -34.48
CA LYS A 24 11.04 22.12 -35.67
C LYS A 24 11.55 20.72 -35.32
N GLU A 25 11.09 19.71 -36.05
CA GLU A 25 11.68 18.38 -35.94
C GLU A 25 12.99 18.28 -36.72
N ILE A 26 14.02 17.74 -36.06
CA ILE A 26 15.36 17.55 -36.64
C ILE A 26 15.70 16.05 -36.65
N ILE A 27 16.14 15.57 -37.80
CA ILE A 27 16.58 14.19 -38.02
C ILE A 27 18.09 14.21 -38.21
N ILE A 28 18.78 13.34 -37.50
CA ILE A 28 20.22 13.11 -37.66
C ILE A 28 20.39 11.76 -38.35
N VAL A 29 21.11 11.76 -39.47
CA VAL A 29 21.37 10.58 -40.28
C VAL A 29 22.87 10.23 -40.30
N ARG A 30 23.18 8.94 -40.43
CA ARG A 30 24.52 8.43 -40.70
C ARG A 30 24.40 7.35 -41.76
N ASP A 31 25.19 7.44 -42.83
CA ASP A 31 25.15 6.47 -43.94
C ASP A 31 23.71 6.25 -44.46
N GLU A 32 23.01 7.37 -44.69
CA GLU A 32 21.59 7.42 -45.13
C GLU A 32 20.56 6.80 -44.17
N ARG A 33 20.97 6.42 -42.96
CA ARG A 33 20.09 5.85 -41.93
C ARG A 33 19.84 6.87 -40.83
N VAL A 34 18.57 7.00 -40.39
CA VAL A 34 18.22 7.80 -39.23
C VAL A 34 18.81 7.19 -37.97
N VAL A 35 19.65 7.95 -37.27
CA VAL A 35 20.28 7.52 -36.01
C VAL A 35 19.71 8.26 -34.80
N ALA A 36 19.20 9.47 -34.98
CA ALA A 36 18.55 10.23 -33.91
C ALA A 36 17.48 11.19 -34.46
N LYS A 37 16.50 11.51 -33.62
CA LYS A 37 15.47 12.52 -33.89
C LYS A 37 15.38 13.45 -32.69
N LEU A 38 15.60 14.75 -32.91
CA LEU A 38 15.38 15.80 -31.93
C LEU A 38 13.97 16.37 -32.14
N VAL A 39 13.18 16.40 -31.06
CA VAL A 39 11.85 17.01 -31.01
C VAL A 39 11.73 17.83 -29.74
N ALA A 40 11.01 18.96 -29.83
CA ALA A 40 10.70 19.76 -28.65
C ALA A 40 9.94 18.89 -27.64
N PHE A 41 10.31 18.98 -26.37
CA PHE A 41 9.47 18.47 -25.30
C PHE A 41 8.23 19.37 -25.22
N THR A 42 7.21 19.09 -26.03
CA THR A 42 5.88 19.59 -25.72
C THR A 42 5.48 18.93 -24.42
N GLU A 43 5.05 19.69 -23.41
CA GLU A 43 4.38 19.11 -22.25
C GLU A 43 3.38 18.09 -22.79
N GLN A 44 3.64 16.80 -22.55
CA GLN A 44 2.56 15.85 -22.62
C GLN A 44 1.60 16.35 -21.55
N LYS A 45 0.57 17.09 -21.97
CA LYS A 45 -0.69 17.07 -21.26
C LYS A 45 -0.99 15.60 -21.16
N ARG A 46 -0.60 14.98 -20.04
CA ARG A 46 -1.17 13.73 -19.60
C ARG A 46 -2.64 14.05 -19.71
N LYS A 47 -3.30 13.51 -20.74
CA LYS A 47 -4.74 13.34 -20.68
C LYS A 47 -4.87 12.57 -19.40
N HIS A 48 -5.27 13.27 -18.34
CA HIS A 48 -5.80 12.65 -17.16
C HIS A 48 -6.97 11.88 -17.75
N ARG A 49 -6.71 10.62 -18.12
CA ARG A 49 -7.76 9.64 -18.17
C ARG A 49 -8.25 9.71 -16.74
N SER A 50 -9.37 10.40 -16.53
CA SER A 50 -10.18 10.23 -15.34
C SER A 50 -10.17 8.73 -15.13
N GLY A 51 -9.44 8.28 -14.11
CA GLY A 51 -9.15 6.86 -13.93
C GLY A 51 -10.49 6.16 -14.09
N SER A 52 -10.53 5.14 -14.96
CA SER A 52 -11.72 4.30 -15.05
C SER A 52 -12.13 4.05 -13.60
N SER A 53 -13.34 4.43 -13.23
CA SER A 53 -13.88 4.26 -11.89
C SER A 53 -13.99 2.76 -11.66
N ILE A 54 -12.85 2.10 -11.39
CA ILE A 54 -12.80 0.70 -11.00
C ILE A 54 -13.57 0.71 -9.69
N LYS A 55 -14.77 0.18 -9.77
CA LYS A 55 -15.66 0.01 -8.64
C LYS A 55 -14.92 -0.85 -7.63
N MET A 56 -14.71 -0.33 -6.43
CA MET A 56 -14.11 -1.10 -5.35
C MET A 56 -15.25 -1.71 -4.55
N ILE A 57 -15.30 -3.04 -4.44
CA ILE A 57 -16.28 -3.72 -3.60
C ILE A 57 -15.66 -4.12 -2.26
N TYR A 58 -16.46 -4.29 -1.22
CA TYR A 58 -15.90 -4.53 0.12
C TYR A 58 -15.13 -5.86 0.22
N LYS A 59 -15.45 -6.86 -0.63
CA LYS A 59 -14.69 -8.11 -0.76
C LYS A 59 -13.26 -7.89 -1.28
N ASP A 60 -12.98 -6.75 -1.92
CA ASP A 60 -11.61 -6.41 -2.33
C ASP A 60 -10.71 -6.08 -1.15
N TYR A 61 -11.26 -5.58 -0.02
CA TYR A 61 -10.50 -5.47 1.23
C TYR A 61 -10.04 -6.85 1.74
N LEU A 62 -10.91 -7.86 1.71
CA LEU A 62 -10.52 -9.23 2.09
C LEU A 62 -9.44 -9.80 1.16
N LYS A 63 -9.55 -9.56 -0.15
CA LYS A 63 -8.52 -9.97 -1.11
C LYS A 63 -7.19 -9.27 -0.86
N ALA A 64 -7.21 -7.96 -0.58
CA ALA A 64 -6.02 -7.19 -0.25
C ALA A 64 -5.38 -7.68 1.06
N ALA A 65 -6.17 -7.87 2.12
CA ALA A 65 -5.70 -8.43 3.38
C ALA A 65 -5.02 -9.79 3.20
N ARG A 66 -5.59 -10.68 2.38
CA ARG A 66 -4.99 -11.99 2.05
C ARG A 66 -3.61 -11.83 1.39
N LYS A 67 -3.50 -10.95 0.40
CA LYS A 67 -2.22 -10.68 -0.28
C LYS A 67 -1.17 -10.13 0.69
N HIS A 68 -1.55 -9.16 1.52
CA HIS A 68 -0.66 -8.60 2.54
C HIS A 68 -0.22 -9.66 3.55
N LYS A 69 -1.15 -10.48 4.05
CA LYS A 69 -0.83 -11.58 4.99
C LYS A 69 0.19 -12.56 4.40
N ILE A 70 -0.04 -13.03 3.17
CA ILE A 70 0.90 -13.93 2.48
C ILE A 70 2.26 -13.27 2.31
N THR A 71 2.28 -11.99 1.96
CA THR A 71 3.54 -11.22 1.82
C THR A 71 4.26 -11.11 3.18
N CYS A 72 3.54 -10.85 4.27
CA CYS A 72 4.10 -10.85 5.62
C CYS A 72 4.70 -12.22 5.99
N GLU A 73 4.06 -13.32 5.60
CA GLU A 73 4.58 -14.68 5.85
C GLU A 73 5.93 -14.89 5.16
N VAL A 74 6.03 -14.53 3.88
CA VAL A 74 7.28 -14.58 3.12
C VAL A 74 8.36 -13.68 3.72
N ILE A 75 8.01 -12.47 4.15
CA ILE A 75 8.96 -11.54 4.78
C ILE A 75 9.45 -12.11 6.12
N ALA A 76 8.56 -12.68 6.95
CA ALA A 76 8.91 -13.27 8.23
C ALA A 76 9.85 -14.49 8.06
N GLU A 77 9.60 -15.33 7.05
CA GLU A 77 10.52 -16.40 6.66
C GLU A 77 11.88 -15.83 6.25
N LYS A 78 11.87 -14.78 5.42
CA LYS A 78 13.12 -14.16 4.95
C LYS A 78 13.93 -13.51 6.06
N LEU A 79 13.26 -12.89 7.03
CA LEU A 79 13.89 -12.36 8.26
C LEU A 79 14.61 -13.47 9.02
N ASN A 80 13.95 -14.62 9.21
CA ASN A 80 14.55 -15.74 9.93
C ASN A 80 15.73 -16.35 9.16
N GLU A 81 15.65 -16.43 7.83
CA GLU A 81 16.78 -16.86 7.00
C GLU A 81 17.97 -15.92 7.13
N GLU A 82 17.75 -14.61 7.02
CA GLU A 82 18.79 -13.60 7.10
C GLU A 82 19.51 -13.63 8.45
N LYS A 83 18.76 -13.77 9.55
CA LYS A 83 19.33 -13.92 10.90
C LYS A 83 20.19 -15.17 11.10
N ARG A 84 19.94 -16.24 10.34
CA ARG A 84 20.73 -17.48 10.43
C ARG A 84 22.04 -17.41 9.66
N GLN A 85 22.26 -16.38 8.87
CA GLN A 85 23.52 -16.23 8.14
C GLN A 85 24.68 -15.95 9.10
N LYS A 86 25.89 -16.36 8.72
CA LYS A 86 27.12 -16.11 9.51
C LYS A 86 27.40 -14.62 9.70
N SER A 87 26.99 -13.80 8.73
CA SER A 87 27.09 -12.35 8.75
C SER A 87 25.78 -11.76 8.23
N PRO A 88 24.78 -11.55 9.11
CA PRO A 88 23.49 -11.00 8.71
C PRO A 88 23.63 -9.55 8.23
N ASP A 89 22.97 -9.22 7.12
CA ASP A 89 22.88 -7.84 6.65
C ASP A 89 21.91 -7.04 7.52
N SER A 90 22.47 -6.12 8.32
CA SER A 90 21.69 -5.34 9.29
C SER A 90 20.68 -4.40 8.63
N ASP A 91 20.96 -3.86 7.44
CA ASP A 91 20.07 -2.92 6.77
C ASP A 91 18.96 -3.65 6.04
N LYS A 92 19.27 -4.83 5.48
CA LYS A 92 18.26 -5.74 4.97
C LYS A 92 17.31 -6.23 6.06
N LEU A 93 17.83 -6.58 7.25
CA LEU A 93 17.00 -6.95 8.40
C LEU A 93 16.05 -5.82 8.81
N LYS A 94 16.55 -4.58 8.92
CA LYS A 94 15.73 -3.41 9.22
C LYS A 94 14.66 -3.17 8.16
N SER A 95 15.03 -3.25 6.88
CA SER A 95 14.09 -3.07 5.76
C SER A 95 12.99 -4.13 5.76
N LEU A 96 13.36 -5.40 5.95
CA LEU A 96 12.39 -6.49 6.06
C LEU A 96 11.47 -6.30 7.27
N MET A 97 12.00 -5.90 8.43
CA MET A 97 11.20 -5.62 9.62
C MET A 97 10.21 -4.47 9.39
N LEU A 98 10.65 -3.42 8.70
CA LEU A 98 9.82 -2.24 8.43
C LEU A 98 8.66 -2.61 7.51
N ASN A 99 8.96 -3.37 6.46
CA ASN A 99 7.96 -3.89 5.54
C ASN A 99 6.99 -4.85 6.23
N LEU A 100 7.48 -5.70 7.13
CA LEU A 100 6.62 -6.60 7.92
C LEU A 100 5.66 -5.81 8.79
N TYR A 101 6.16 -4.82 9.53
CA TYR A 101 5.34 -3.95 10.37
C TYR A 101 4.30 -3.17 9.54
N TYR A 102 4.75 -2.53 8.46
CA TYR A 102 3.92 -1.78 7.54
C TYR A 102 2.76 -2.62 6.99
N LEU A 103 3.07 -3.78 6.41
CA LEU A 103 2.07 -4.65 5.80
C LEU A 103 1.15 -5.31 6.84
N SER A 104 1.63 -5.59 8.06
CA SER A 104 0.80 -6.14 9.13
C SER A 104 -0.33 -5.19 9.54
N GLY A 105 -0.07 -3.87 9.57
CA GLY A 105 -1.15 -2.92 9.80
C GLY A 105 -2.14 -2.83 8.64
N TYR A 106 -1.71 -2.98 7.38
CA TYR A 106 -2.63 -3.10 6.24
C TYR A 106 -3.50 -4.35 6.29
N VAL A 107 -2.99 -5.48 6.82
CA VAL A 107 -3.82 -6.66 7.08
C VAL A 107 -4.95 -6.30 8.04
N ILE A 108 -4.64 -5.66 9.17
CA ILE A 108 -5.64 -5.24 10.15
C ILE A 108 -6.61 -4.23 9.56
N GLU A 109 -6.13 -3.16 8.93
CA GLU A 109 -6.96 -2.10 8.34
C GLU A 109 -7.96 -2.69 7.33
N CYS A 110 -7.48 -3.51 6.39
CA CYS A 110 -8.34 -4.13 5.39
C CYS A 110 -9.36 -5.08 6.04
N MET A 111 -8.97 -5.85 7.05
CA MET A 111 -9.88 -6.77 7.72
C MET A 111 -10.94 -6.02 8.54
N VAL A 112 -10.58 -4.95 9.24
CA VAL A 112 -11.54 -4.11 9.96
C VAL A 112 -12.55 -3.50 8.98
N LYS A 113 -12.09 -2.93 7.86
CA LYS A 113 -12.97 -2.39 6.81
C LYS A 113 -13.90 -3.46 6.25
N TYR A 114 -13.34 -4.60 5.82
CA TYR A 114 -14.14 -5.75 5.36
C TYR A 114 -15.19 -6.17 6.39
N GLY A 115 -14.79 -6.30 7.66
CA GLY A 115 -15.66 -6.75 8.74
C GLY A 115 -16.83 -5.80 8.97
N ILE A 116 -16.60 -4.48 8.96
CA ILE A 116 -17.66 -3.48 9.07
C ILE A 116 -18.70 -3.65 7.96
N TYR A 117 -18.27 -3.66 6.70
CA TYR A 117 -19.17 -3.81 5.54
C TYR A 117 -19.96 -5.12 5.60
N ASN A 118 -19.29 -6.21 5.93
CA ASN A 118 -19.92 -7.52 5.99
C ASN A 118 -20.95 -7.59 7.14
N SER A 119 -20.62 -7.04 8.31
CA SER A 119 -21.51 -7.00 9.47
C SER A 119 -22.76 -6.13 9.26
N ILE A 120 -22.69 -5.08 8.45
CA ILE A 120 -23.87 -4.27 8.08
C ILE A 120 -24.64 -4.85 6.88
N SER A 121 -24.25 -6.03 6.37
CA SER A 121 -24.85 -6.65 5.18
C SER A 121 -24.84 -5.69 3.98
N TYR A 122 -23.69 -5.05 3.73
CA TYR A 122 -23.51 -4.17 2.57
C TYR A 122 -23.57 -4.97 1.26
N GLY A 123 -24.01 -4.34 0.16
CA GLY A 123 -24.20 -5.06 -1.09
C GLY A 123 -22.86 -5.54 -1.67
N ASP A 124 -22.82 -6.82 -2.05
CA ASP A 124 -21.64 -7.48 -2.62
C ASP A 124 -21.07 -6.82 -3.87
N LYS A 125 -21.93 -6.11 -4.59
CA LYS A 125 -21.59 -5.44 -5.84
C LYS A 125 -21.54 -3.93 -5.68
N ASP A 126 -21.84 -3.39 -4.52
CA ASP A 126 -21.93 -1.94 -4.28
C ASP A 126 -20.52 -1.34 -4.13
N ASP A 127 -20.36 -0.09 -4.54
CA ASP A 127 -19.08 0.59 -4.38
C ASP A 127 -18.93 0.96 -2.92
N VAL A 128 -17.79 0.63 -2.31
CA VAL A 128 -17.51 1.01 -0.92
C VAL A 128 -17.62 2.53 -0.71
N ARG A 129 -17.38 3.33 -1.75
CA ARG A 129 -17.48 4.79 -1.70
C ARG A 129 -18.92 5.28 -1.53
N ASP A 130 -19.90 4.47 -1.90
CA ASP A 130 -21.33 4.80 -1.80
C ASP A 130 -21.90 4.45 -0.42
N LEU A 131 -21.05 4.15 0.57
CA LEU A 131 -21.50 3.84 1.91
C LEU A 131 -22.19 5.04 2.57
N ASN A 132 -23.48 4.87 2.86
CA ASN A 132 -24.27 5.72 3.72
C ASN A 132 -25.36 4.88 4.42
N LYS A 133 -25.02 4.20 5.52
CA LYS A 133 -25.94 3.32 6.26
C LYS A 133 -25.70 3.38 7.75
N ARG A 134 -26.78 3.42 8.56
CA ARG A 134 -26.71 3.32 10.04
C ARG A 134 -25.74 4.32 10.70
N GLY A 135 -25.72 5.56 10.21
CA GLY A 135 -24.79 6.60 10.69
C GLY A 135 -23.33 6.42 10.24
N LEU A 136 -23.04 5.41 9.41
CA LEU A 136 -21.72 5.12 8.87
C LEU A 136 -21.64 5.60 7.41
N THR A 137 -20.60 6.38 7.11
CA THR A 137 -20.32 6.96 5.78
C THR A 137 -18.90 6.65 5.35
N TYR A 138 -18.65 6.52 4.04
CA TYR A 138 -17.30 6.26 3.53
C TYR A 138 -16.30 7.37 3.94
N ASP A 139 -16.64 8.62 3.66
CA ASP A 139 -15.72 9.74 3.81
C ASP A 139 -15.32 10.02 5.25
N THR A 140 -16.25 9.86 6.19
CA THR A 140 -16.00 10.15 7.60
C THR A 140 -15.42 8.93 8.33
N HIS A 141 -15.83 7.72 7.95
CA HIS A 141 -15.63 6.54 8.79
C HIS A 141 -14.85 5.40 8.12
N ILE A 142 -14.53 5.45 6.81
CA ILE A 142 -13.80 4.37 6.12
C ILE A 142 -12.56 4.89 5.38
N ARG A 143 -12.61 6.09 4.80
CA ARG A 143 -11.58 6.61 3.89
C ARG A 143 -10.17 6.69 4.51
N HIS A 144 -10.06 6.95 5.80
CA HIS A 144 -8.76 7.19 6.45
C HIS A 144 -7.97 5.88 6.72
N HIS A 145 -6.72 6.00 7.13
CA HIS A 145 -5.85 4.86 7.44
C HIS A 145 -5.78 4.44 8.93
N PRO A 146 -5.89 5.34 9.93
CA PRO A 146 -5.77 4.93 11.33
C PRO A 146 -6.92 3.99 11.74
N PHE A 147 -6.59 2.72 12.01
CA PHE A 147 -7.59 1.69 12.26
C PHE A 147 -8.33 1.85 13.60
N GLU A 148 -7.76 2.56 14.59
CA GLU A 148 -8.44 2.86 15.86
C GLU A 148 -9.78 3.58 15.66
N ARG A 149 -9.93 4.36 14.58
CA ARG A 149 -11.18 5.07 14.28
C ARG A 149 -12.32 4.14 13.86
N TYR A 150 -12.02 2.89 13.53
CA TYR A 150 -12.97 1.96 12.90
C TYR A 150 -13.34 0.79 13.80
N THR A 151 -12.51 0.51 14.79
CA THR A 151 -12.68 -0.63 15.68
C THR A 151 -14.02 -0.57 16.42
N GLU A 152 -14.47 0.61 16.84
CA GLU A 152 -15.77 0.78 17.48
C GLU A 152 -16.93 0.39 16.55
N HIS A 153 -16.90 0.82 15.28
CA HIS A 153 -17.90 0.45 14.29
C HIS A 153 -17.90 -1.04 14.00
N LEU A 154 -16.73 -1.67 13.93
CA LEU A 154 -16.61 -3.11 13.81
C LEU A 154 -17.30 -3.79 15.01
N LEU A 155 -16.89 -3.45 16.23
CA LEU A 155 -17.40 -4.07 17.47
C LEU A 155 -18.92 -3.87 17.64
N HIS A 156 -19.42 -2.69 17.30
CA HIS A 156 -20.86 -2.40 17.33
C HIS A 156 -21.66 -3.24 16.34
N ASN A 157 -21.09 -3.58 15.17
CA ASN A 157 -21.82 -4.34 14.14
C ASN A 157 -21.52 -5.85 14.15
N MET A 158 -20.47 -6.31 14.86
CA MET A 158 -20.15 -7.73 14.97
C MET A 158 -21.30 -8.55 15.58
N PRO A 159 -21.67 -9.70 15.00
CA PRO A 159 -22.74 -10.55 15.53
C PRO A 159 -22.44 -11.08 16.94
N ASN A 160 -21.23 -11.59 17.15
CA ASN A 160 -20.81 -12.10 18.44
C ASN A 160 -20.24 -10.97 19.32
N LYS A 161 -21.03 -10.50 20.29
CA LYS A 161 -20.60 -9.45 21.24
C LYS A 161 -19.56 -9.90 22.26
N ASN A 162 -19.33 -11.19 22.41
CA ASN A 162 -18.34 -11.75 23.35
C ASN A 162 -17.02 -12.11 22.67
N ILE A 163 -16.92 -11.93 21.35
CA ILE A 163 -15.70 -12.22 20.62
C ILE A 163 -14.53 -11.40 21.18
N ARG A 164 -13.39 -12.06 21.39
CA ARG A 164 -12.13 -11.42 21.74
C ARG A 164 -11.35 -11.17 20.45
N ILE A 165 -10.97 -9.92 20.24
CA ILE A 165 -10.14 -9.51 19.10
C ILE A 165 -8.90 -8.87 19.71
N PRO A 166 -7.72 -9.51 19.63
CA PRO A 166 -6.52 -8.99 20.26
C PRO A 166 -6.20 -7.60 19.69
N LEU A 167 -5.61 -6.72 20.52
CA LEU A 167 -5.25 -5.32 20.22
C LEU A 167 -6.43 -4.37 19.95
N ILE A 168 -7.55 -4.89 19.42
CA ILE A 168 -8.74 -4.11 19.05
C ILE A 168 -9.72 -3.99 20.23
N LYS A 169 -10.03 -5.11 20.88
CA LYS A 169 -11.04 -5.18 21.94
C LYS A 169 -10.47 -5.68 23.26
N ASP A 170 -9.50 -6.58 23.18
CA ASP A 170 -8.88 -7.19 24.35
C ASP A 170 -7.36 -7.13 24.20
N ALA A 171 -6.71 -6.43 25.11
CA ALA A 171 -5.26 -6.34 25.19
C ALA A 171 -4.70 -7.07 26.41
N ARG A 172 -5.52 -7.83 27.15
CA ARG A 172 -5.07 -8.57 28.33
C ARG A 172 -4.06 -9.63 27.91
N GLY A 173 -2.93 -9.68 28.62
CA GLY A 173 -1.83 -10.59 28.33
C GLY A 173 -0.94 -10.17 27.14
N ILE A 174 -1.22 -9.02 26.49
CA ILE A 174 -0.38 -8.47 25.43
C ILE A 174 0.64 -7.50 26.04
N PRO A 175 1.94 -7.61 25.71
CA PRO A 175 2.94 -6.65 26.16
C PRO A 175 2.57 -5.21 25.78
N LYS A 176 2.81 -4.27 26.70
CA LYS A 176 2.44 -2.85 26.52
C LYS A 176 3.10 -2.25 25.28
N GLU A 177 4.34 -2.63 25.00
CA GLU A 177 5.10 -2.20 23.84
C GLU A 177 4.46 -2.68 22.55
N THR A 178 3.95 -3.91 22.51
CA THR A 178 3.22 -4.46 21.35
C THR A 178 1.88 -3.76 21.15
N VAL A 179 1.19 -3.41 22.23
CA VAL A 179 0.01 -2.53 22.16
C VAL A 179 0.39 -1.17 21.58
N ASN A 180 1.50 -0.57 22.01
CA ASN A 180 1.94 0.72 21.44
C ASN A 180 2.35 0.61 19.97
N VAL A 181 3.00 -0.48 19.55
CA VAL A 181 3.28 -0.76 18.13
C VAL A 181 1.99 -0.77 17.31
N TYR A 182 0.92 -1.36 17.83
CA TYR A 182 -0.40 -1.28 17.20
C TYR A 182 -0.91 0.17 17.12
N LYS A 183 -0.90 0.92 18.23
CA LYS A 183 -1.46 2.27 18.29
C LYS A 183 -0.70 3.29 17.43
N GLU A 184 0.62 3.13 17.31
CA GLU A 184 1.50 4.05 16.59
C GLU A 184 1.57 3.75 15.09
N TRP A 185 0.92 2.67 14.61
CA TRP A 185 0.94 2.36 13.20
C TRP A 185 0.26 3.44 12.38
N ASN A 186 0.93 3.82 11.29
CA ASN A 186 0.38 4.70 10.27
C ASN A 186 1.00 4.34 8.91
N ALA A 187 0.33 4.76 7.83
CA ALA A 187 0.80 4.47 6.48
C ALA A 187 2.10 5.20 6.10
N GLU A 188 2.46 6.27 6.82
CA GLU A 188 3.66 7.08 6.56
C GLU A 188 4.94 6.44 7.08
N ILE A 189 4.85 5.43 7.95
CA ILE A 189 6.02 4.69 8.46
C ILE A 189 6.87 4.09 7.33
N ARG A 190 6.28 3.84 6.15
CA ARG A 190 7.01 3.40 4.94
C ARG A 190 8.11 4.37 4.49
N TYR A 191 8.03 5.63 4.89
CA TYR A 191 9.03 6.68 4.60
C TYR A 191 10.01 6.87 5.75
N SER A 192 9.80 6.23 6.90
CA SER A 192 10.68 6.32 8.05
C SER A 192 11.82 5.33 7.88
N TYR A 193 12.99 5.80 7.43
CA TYR A 193 14.18 4.97 7.39
C TYR A 193 14.72 4.75 8.81
N ASN A 194 14.78 3.49 9.25
CA ASN A 194 15.46 3.06 10.48
C ASN A 194 14.92 3.60 11.84
N ASN A 195 13.72 4.15 11.93
CA ASN A 195 13.20 4.70 13.18
C ASN A 195 12.36 3.68 13.99
N PHE A 196 12.95 2.54 14.36
CA PHE A 196 12.31 1.56 15.24
C PHE A 196 12.41 2.00 16.70
N LYS A 197 11.29 2.39 17.29
CA LYS A 197 11.20 2.77 18.70
C LYS A 197 11.21 1.57 19.66
N TYR A 198 10.79 0.41 19.18
CA TYR A 198 10.61 -0.79 20.00
C TYR A 198 11.59 -1.90 19.62
N LYS A 199 11.72 -2.88 20.52
CA LYS A 199 12.46 -4.12 20.23
C LYS A 199 11.74 -4.92 19.15
N GLU A 200 12.53 -5.62 18.33
CA GLU A 200 12.05 -6.48 17.25
C GLU A 200 10.92 -7.44 17.67
N ILE A 201 11.02 -8.01 18.86
CA ILE A 201 10.02 -8.97 19.37
C ILE A 201 8.59 -8.40 19.34
N HIS A 202 8.42 -7.10 19.59
CA HIS A 202 7.11 -6.46 19.61
C HIS A 202 6.52 -6.29 18.21
N TYR A 203 7.36 -6.02 17.21
CA TYR A 203 6.92 -6.00 15.80
C TYR A 203 6.56 -7.40 15.29
N MET A 204 7.30 -8.41 15.71
CA MET A 204 7.00 -9.81 15.41
C MET A 204 5.70 -10.28 16.09
N GLU A 205 5.45 -9.88 17.33
CA GLU A 205 4.17 -10.13 18.01
C GLU A 205 3.01 -9.41 17.32
N PHE A 206 3.19 -8.13 16.94
CA PHE A 206 2.19 -7.38 16.18
C PHE A 206 1.82 -8.09 14.87
N TYR A 207 2.81 -8.59 14.12
CA TYR A 207 2.57 -9.43 12.94
C TYR A 207 1.74 -10.69 13.27
N LYS A 208 2.06 -11.40 14.36
CA LYS A 208 1.28 -12.58 14.78
C LYS A 208 -0.16 -12.21 15.09
N TYR A 209 -0.39 -11.13 15.82
CA TYR A 209 -1.74 -10.64 16.11
C TYR A 209 -2.47 -10.19 14.84
N ALA A 210 -1.80 -9.58 13.86
CA ALA A 210 -2.42 -9.24 12.58
C ALA A 210 -2.96 -10.49 11.86
N LYS A 211 -2.24 -11.60 11.90
CA LYS A 211 -2.71 -12.90 11.37
C LYS A 211 -3.89 -13.45 12.16
N GLU A 212 -3.86 -13.35 13.49
CA GLU A 212 -4.94 -13.81 14.35
C GLU A 212 -6.23 -13.01 14.11
N ILE A 213 -6.13 -11.68 14.08
CA ILE A 213 -7.23 -10.75 13.77
C ILE A 213 -7.82 -11.08 12.40
N PHE A 214 -6.98 -11.39 11.40
CA PHE A 214 -7.45 -11.80 10.09
C PHE A 214 -8.37 -13.02 10.16
N GLU A 215 -7.96 -14.10 10.84
CA GLU A 215 -8.81 -15.30 10.94
C GLU A 215 -10.05 -15.07 11.80
N ILE A 216 -9.92 -14.33 12.92
CA ILE A 216 -11.04 -13.98 13.80
C ILE A 216 -12.12 -13.23 13.01
N ILE A 217 -11.76 -12.14 12.33
CA ILE A 217 -12.74 -11.33 11.59
C ILE A 217 -13.31 -12.13 10.43
N LYS A 218 -12.48 -12.84 9.65
CA LYS A 218 -12.93 -13.64 8.51
C LYS A 218 -13.98 -14.69 8.90
N ASN A 219 -13.76 -15.39 10.02
CA ASN A 219 -14.62 -16.50 10.45
C ASN A 219 -15.85 -16.05 11.25
N ASN A 220 -15.85 -14.83 11.78
CA ASN A 220 -16.95 -14.33 12.63
C ASN A 220 -17.78 -13.22 11.98
N THR A 221 -17.45 -12.86 10.74
CA THR A 221 -18.27 -11.94 9.94
C THR A 221 -19.06 -12.66 8.87
N THR A 222 -18.63 -13.84 8.42
CA THR A 222 -19.38 -14.68 7.47
C THR A 222 -20.67 -15.17 8.13
N LYS A 223 -21.82 -14.82 7.54
CA LYS A 223 -23.07 -15.54 7.82
C LYS A 223 -23.02 -16.90 7.09
N GLY A 224 -23.50 -17.94 7.75
CA GLY A 224 -24.03 -19.13 7.07
C GLY A 224 -25.22 -18.78 6.19
#